data_AF-A0A3D3YQF3-F1
#
_entry.id   AF-A0A3D3YQF3-F1
#
_cell.length_a   1.000
_cell.length_b   1.000
_cell.length_c   1.000
_cell.angle_alpha   90.00
_cell.angle_beta   90.00
_cell.angle_gamma   90.00
#
_symmetry.space_group_name_H-M   'P 1'
#
loop_
_entity.id
_entity.type
_entity.pdbx_description
1 polymer ?
#
loop_
_entity_poly.entity_id
_entity_poly.type
_entity_poly.pdbx_seq_one_letter_code
_entity_poly.pdbx_strand_id
1 'polypeptide(L)'
;MKKFLLLALAAFALAACNDDDTPDEFVQGDNTIAVFENDRLVFYDYDVFWEYSEPYTDPYGVTCIDLYMNKTRFVQNMPALDMEVPGIPIHPTPAGFEFDLRQAVPYYRGEPMPRYTLYDLEGELNGTLLEVEFSCIGYDVEYLGRF
;
A
#
# COMPACT_ATOMS: atom_id res chain seq x y z
N MET A 1 -54.78 29.03 -19.60
CA MET A 1 -54.81 27.78 -18.81
C MET A 1 -55.03 26.64 -19.79
N LYS A 2 -54.25 25.57 -19.93
CA LYS A 2 -52.94 25.11 -19.42
C LYS A 2 -52.46 24.16 -20.54
N LYS A 3 -51.27 24.39 -21.10
CA LYS A 3 -50.72 23.60 -22.24
C LYS A 3 -50.27 22.24 -21.70
N PHE A 4 -50.76 21.14 -22.28
CA PHE A 4 -50.32 19.79 -21.96
C PHE A 4 -48.88 19.61 -22.46
N LEU A 5 -47.94 19.54 -21.52
CA LEU A 5 -46.55 19.18 -21.79
C LEU A 5 -46.46 17.65 -21.74
N LEU A 6 -46.14 17.03 -22.87
CA LEU A 6 -45.70 15.64 -22.94
C LEU A 6 -44.34 15.51 -22.26
N LEU A 7 -44.27 14.76 -21.16
CA LEU A 7 -43.02 14.34 -20.55
C LEU A 7 -42.64 12.98 -21.16
N ALA A 8 -41.65 12.98 -22.04
CA ALA A 8 -40.98 11.77 -22.49
C ALA A 8 -40.05 11.30 -21.36
N LEU A 9 -40.33 10.12 -20.78
CA LEU A 9 -39.41 9.45 -19.87
C LEU A 9 -38.34 8.76 -20.74
N ALA A 10 -37.16 9.38 -20.85
CA ALA A 10 -35.98 8.73 -21.38
C ALA A 10 -35.51 7.71 -20.34
N ALA A 11 -35.62 6.42 -20.68
CA ALA A 11 -34.97 5.36 -19.93
C ALA A 11 -33.45 5.50 -20.14
N PHE A 12 -32.75 6.02 -19.13
CA PHE A 12 -31.30 5.83 -19.04
C PHE A 12 -31.09 4.34 -18.73
N ALA A 13 -30.78 3.56 -19.76
CA ALA A 13 -30.03 2.34 -19.56
C ALA A 13 -28.68 2.77 -18.98
N LEU A 14 -28.50 2.60 -17.68
CA LEU A 14 -27.15 2.53 -17.11
C LEU A 14 -26.51 1.34 -17.81
N ALA A 15 -25.65 1.62 -18.78
CA ALA A 15 -24.57 0.71 -19.11
C ALA A 15 -23.76 0.59 -17.82
N ALA A 16 -24.04 -0.44 -17.02
CA ALA A 16 -23.04 -0.99 -16.14
C ALA A 16 -21.97 -1.55 -17.10
N CYS A 17 -21.02 -0.69 -17.46
CA CYS A 17 -19.74 -1.13 -18.01
C CYS A 17 -19.08 -1.90 -16.87
N ASN A 18 -19.37 -3.20 -16.85
CA ASN A 18 -18.68 -4.17 -16.03
C ASN A 18 -17.34 -4.43 -16.75
N ASP A 19 -16.47 -3.42 -16.77
CA ASP A 19 -15.04 -3.66 -17.00
C ASP A 19 -14.53 -4.16 -15.65
N ASP A 20 -14.72 -5.47 -15.49
CA ASP A 20 -14.20 -6.29 -14.40
C ASP A 20 -12.68 -6.39 -14.62
N ASP A 21 -11.99 -5.26 -14.43
CA ASP A 21 -10.53 -5.14 -14.41
C ASP A 21 -9.97 -5.61 -13.05
N THR A 22 -10.70 -6.46 -12.33
CA THR A 22 -10.20 -7.10 -11.12
C THR A 22 -9.02 -8.00 -11.52
N PRO A 23 -7.80 -7.69 -11.06
CA PRO A 23 -6.63 -8.47 -11.43
C PRO A 23 -6.78 -9.91 -10.94
N ASP A 24 -6.39 -10.86 -11.79
CA ASP A 24 -6.37 -12.28 -11.45
C ASP A 24 -5.54 -12.51 -10.16
N GLU A 25 -6.10 -13.26 -9.21
CA GLU A 25 -5.43 -13.69 -7.98
C GLU A 25 -4.07 -14.34 -8.30
N PHE A 26 -3.01 -13.97 -7.57
CA PHE A 26 -1.70 -14.54 -7.84
C PHE A 26 -0.89 -14.91 -6.60
N VAL A 27 -0.16 -16.00 -6.77
CA VAL A 27 0.65 -16.63 -5.72
C VAL A 27 1.98 -15.89 -5.57
N GLN A 28 2.26 -15.39 -4.37
CA GLN A 28 3.46 -14.59 -4.05
C GLN A 28 4.70 -15.47 -3.78
N GLY A 29 4.53 -16.79 -3.64
CA GLY A 29 5.60 -17.74 -3.31
C GLY A 29 5.05 -19.15 -3.06
N ASP A 30 5.86 -20.08 -2.58
CA ASP A 30 5.42 -21.47 -2.39
C ASP A 30 4.26 -21.62 -1.37
N ASN A 31 4.08 -20.67 -0.44
CA ASN A 31 3.07 -20.70 0.63
C ASN A 31 2.31 -19.37 0.87
N THR A 32 2.40 -18.36 -0.01
CA THR A 32 1.82 -17.02 0.24
C THR A 32 0.67 -16.69 -0.71
N ILE A 33 -0.46 -16.23 -0.15
CA ILE A 33 -1.60 -15.71 -0.89
C ILE A 33 -1.59 -14.18 -0.74
N ALA A 34 -1.26 -13.45 -1.81
CA ALA A 34 -1.66 -12.06 -1.90
C ALA A 34 -3.14 -12.10 -2.34
N VAL A 35 -4.05 -11.76 -1.44
CA VAL A 35 -5.50 -11.84 -1.72
C VAL A 35 -5.95 -10.46 -2.17
N PHE A 36 -6.57 -10.38 -3.34
CA PHE A 36 -7.37 -9.22 -3.70
C PHE A 36 -8.71 -9.33 -3.00
N GLU A 37 -8.96 -8.49 -1.99
CA GLU A 37 -10.25 -8.40 -1.33
C GLU A 37 -10.78 -6.96 -1.47
N ASN A 38 -11.99 -6.81 -2.02
CA ASN A 38 -12.68 -5.51 -2.11
C ASN A 38 -11.82 -4.39 -2.74
N ASP A 39 -11.19 -4.66 -3.89
CA ASP A 39 -10.27 -3.75 -4.60
C ASP A 39 -8.95 -3.40 -3.86
N ARG A 40 -8.63 -4.11 -2.76
CA ARG A 40 -7.38 -3.94 -2.00
C ARG A 40 -6.50 -5.20 -2.11
N LEU A 41 -5.19 -4.99 -2.26
CA LEU A 41 -4.17 -6.03 -2.18
C LEU A 41 -3.80 -6.22 -0.70
N VAL A 42 -4.31 -7.28 -0.08
CA VAL A 42 -4.10 -7.57 1.34
C VAL A 42 -3.07 -8.69 1.50
N PHE A 43 -2.07 -8.47 2.36
CA PHE A 43 -1.04 -9.44 2.65
C PHE A 43 -1.40 -10.27 3.88
N TYR A 44 -1.95 -11.48 3.67
CA TYR A 44 -2.20 -12.45 4.73
C TYR A 44 -1.04 -13.45 4.87
N ASP A 45 -0.11 -13.13 5.78
CA ASP A 45 0.70 -14.06 6.61
C ASP A 45 2.11 -14.58 6.19
N TYR A 46 2.89 -14.84 7.26
CA TYR A 46 4.20 -15.47 7.55
C TYR A 46 5.47 -15.24 6.73
N ASP A 47 5.45 -15.03 5.40
CA ASP A 47 6.70 -14.97 4.62
C ASP A 47 7.14 -13.55 4.20
N VAL A 48 6.21 -12.60 4.18
CA VAL A 48 6.50 -11.17 4.02
C VAL A 48 6.72 -10.61 5.41
N PHE A 49 7.97 -10.26 5.72
CA PHE A 49 8.36 -9.72 7.01
C PHE A 49 8.99 -8.36 6.79
N TRP A 50 8.21 -7.32 7.04
CA TRP A 50 8.76 -5.97 7.02
C TRP A 50 9.41 -5.69 8.36
N GLU A 51 10.56 -5.05 8.34
CA GLU A 51 11.32 -4.60 9.52
C GLU A 51 11.52 -3.09 9.43
N TYR A 52 12.01 -2.49 10.51
CA TYR A 52 12.41 -1.10 10.50
C TYR A 52 13.73 -0.91 11.26
N SER A 53 14.48 0.13 10.89
CA SER A 53 15.70 0.51 11.61
C SER A 53 15.38 1.00 13.02
N GLU A 54 16.36 1.02 13.93
CA GLU A 54 16.22 1.88 15.11
C GLU A 54 15.98 3.34 14.66
N PRO A 55 15.10 4.10 15.34
CA PRO A 55 14.89 5.50 15.02
C PRO A 55 16.19 6.30 15.10
N TYR A 56 16.45 7.14 14.09
CA TYR A 56 17.64 7.98 14.00
C TYR A 56 17.27 9.42 13.67
N THR A 57 18.16 10.36 13.97
CA THR A 57 17.98 11.77 13.61
C THR A 57 18.71 12.09 12.32
N ASP A 58 17.99 12.58 11.32
CA ASP A 58 18.55 13.01 10.05
C ASP A 58 19.39 14.30 10.19
N PRO A 59 20.14 14.72 9.15
CA PRO A 59 20.93 15.96 9.20
C PRO A 59 20.12 17.25 9.42
N TYR A 60 18.80 17.21 9.27
CA TYR A 60 17.89 18.33 9.46
C TYR A 60 17.21 18.34 10.84
N GLY A 61 17.49 17.34 11.69
CA GLY A 61 16.94 17.23 13.03
C GLY A 61 15.59 16.50 13.10
N VAL A 62 15.18 15.83 12.02
CA VAL A 62 13.95 15.02 11.95
C VAL A 62 14.26 13.62 12.43
N THR A 63 13.39 13.04 13.26
CA THR A 63 13.51 11.63 13.66
C THR A 63 12.87 10.76 12.60
N CYS A 64 13.62 9.79 12.10
CA CYS A 64 13.24 8.93 10.98
C CYS A 64 13.49 7.46 11.29
N ILE A 65 12.88 6.59 10.48
CA ILE A 65 13.23 5.18 10.34
C ILE A 65 13.54 4.87 8.87
N ASP A 66 14.21 3.74 8.64
CA ASP A 66 14.18 3.06 7.34
C ASP A 66 13.22 1.87 7.45
N LEU A 67 12.33 1.70 6.47
CA LEU A 67 11.43 0.55 6.39
C LEU A 67 11.99 -0.49 5.42
N TYR A 68 12.22 -1.71 5.90
CA TYR A 68 12.72 -2.84 5.12
C TYR A 68 11.56 -3.73 4.69
N MET A 69 11.21 -3.72 3.42
CA MET A 69 10.09 -4.46 2.83
C MET A 69 10.57 -5.80 2.24
N ASN A 70 10.88 -6.78 3.09
CA ASN A 70 11.49 -8.03 2.64
C ASN A 70 10.53 -8.95 1.87
N LYS A 71 11.07 -9.63 0.85
CA LYS A 71 10.36 -10.57 -0.04
C LYS A 71 9.04 -10.04 -0.65
N THR A 72 8.95 -8.74 -0.88
CA THR A 72 7.72 -8.11 -1.36
C THR A 72 7.52 -8.30 -2.86
N ARG A 73 6.28 -8.59 -3.27
CA ARG A 73 5.80 -8.54 -4.68
C ARG A 73 4.50 -7.77 -4.75
N PHE A 74 4.41 -6.81 -5.66
CA PHE A 74 3.17 -6.05 -5.90
C PHE A 74 2.32 -6.59 -7.05
N VAL A 75 2.90 -7.40 -7.96
CA VAL A 75 2.22 -8.07 -9.08
C VAL A 75 2.75 -9.48 -9.29
N GLN A 76 1.95 -10.36 -9.92
CA GLN A 76 2.28 -11.77 -10.18
C GLN A 76 3.65 -12.01 -10.81
N ASN A 77 3.97 -11.21 -11.82
CA ASN A 77 5.19 -11.39 -12.61
C ASN A 77 6.41 -10.69 -11.99
N MET A 78 6.25 -10.08 -10.81
CA MET A 78 7.34 -9.45 -10.08
C MET A 78 8.10 -10.52 -9.27
N PRO A 79 9.43 -10.60 -9.36
CA PRO A 79 10.21 -11.43 -8.44
C PRO A 79 10.05 -10.89 -7.00
N ALA A 80 10.15 -11.76 -5.99
CA ALA A 80 10.23 -11.30 -4.60
C ALA A 80 11.47 -10.42 -4.44
N LEU A 81 11.28 -9.18 -3.99
CA LEU A 81 12.36 -8.22 -3.79
C LEU A 81 12.48 -7.85 -2.31
N ASP A 82 13.71 -7.72 -1.85
CA ASP A 82 14.03 -7.06 -0.59
C ASP A 82 14.26 -5.57 -0.91
N MET A 83 13.26 -4.74 -0.56
CA MET A 83 13.26 -3.31 -0.84
C MET A 83 13.41 -2.51 0.45
N GLU A 84 13.89 -1.28 0.32
CA GLU A 84 14.07 -0.35 1.45
C GLU A 84 13.39 0.98 1.14
N VAL A 85 12.68 1.55 2.11
CA VAL A 85 12.17 2.91 2.06
C VAL A 85 12.92 3.73 3.11
N PRO A 86 13.95 4.47 2.73
CA PRO A 86 14.81 5.15 3.68
C PRO A 86 14.20 6.47 4.15
N GLY A 87 14.52 6.87 5.39
CA GLY A 87 14.30 8.22 5.89
C GLY A 87 12.84 8.62 6.04
N ILE A 88 11.96 7.68 6.41
CA ILE A 88 10.55 7.93 6.74
C ILE A 88 10.50 8.75 8.04
N PRO A 89 10.03 10.01 8.03
CA PRO A 89 9.83 10.79 9.25
C PRO A 89 8.78 10.13 10.13
N ILE A 90 9.05 10.06 11.43
CA ILE A 90 8.12 9.49 12.40
C ILE A 90 7.66 10.50 13.45
N HIS A 91 6.45 10.28 13.95
CA HIS A 91 5.87 10.95 15.09
C HIS A 91 5.84 9.96 16.27
N PRO A 92 6.63 10.17 17.34
CA PRO A 92 6.64 9.26 18.47
C PRO A 92 5.29 9.22 19.19
N THR A 93 4.86 8.02 19.57
CA THR A 93 3.67 7.79 20.39
C THR A 93 4.07 7.10 21.71
N PRO A 94 3.19 7.04 22.73
CA PRO A 94 3.48 6.28 23.95
C PRO A 94 3.70 4.77 23.71
N ALA A 95 3.16 4.22 22.61
CA ALA A 95 3.22 2.80 22.28
C ALA A 95 4.27 2.46 21.20
N GLY A 96 4.83 3.46 20.53
CA GLY A 96 5.76 3.28 19.42
C GLY A 96 5.87 4.57 18.61
N PHE A 97 5.39 4.56 17.38
CA PHE A 97 5.38 5.72 16.49
C PHE A 97 4.33 5.59 15.38
N GLU A 98 3.99 6.71 14.76
CA GLU A 98 3.19 6.80 13.54
C GLU A 98 3.98 7.55 12.45
N PHE A 99 3.66 7.32 11.18
CA PHE A 99 4.20 8.08 10.06
C PHE A 99 3.17 8.28 8.96
N ASP A 100 3.23 9.43 8.28
CA ASP A 100 2.44 9.75 7.10
C ASP A 100 3.30 10.46 6.05
N LEU A 101 3.28 9.95 4.82
CA LEU A 101 4.00 10.51 3.69
C LEU A 101 3.13 10.45 2.44
N ARG A 102 3.01 11.58 1.74
CA ARG A 102 2.32 11.62 0.44
C ARG A 102 2.92 10.69 -0.60
N GLN A 103 4.24 10.54 -0.57
CA GLN A 103 4.93 9.60 -1.44
C GLN A 103 6.29 9.20 -0.89
N ALA A 104 6.71 7.96 -1.16
CA ALA A 104 8.05 7.47 -0.90
C ALA A 104 8.51 6.56 -2.05
N VAL A 105 9.78 6.68 -2.47
CA VAL A 105 10.35 5.84 -3.52
C VAL A 105 11.17 4.73 -2.87
N PRO A 106 10.81 3.45 -3.04
CA PRO A 106 11.61 2.36 -2.52
C PRO A 106 12.90 2.20 -3.32
N TYR A 107 13.90 1.62 -2.67
CA TYR A 107 15.20 1.30 -3.20
C TYR A 107 15.37 -0.22 -3.28
N TYR A 108 16.02 -0.68 -4.35
CA TYR A 108 16.46 -2.07 -4.48
C TYR A 108 17.94 -2.09 -4.82
N ARG A 109 18.73 -2.72 -3.94
CA ARG A 109 20.20 -2.78 -4.06
C ARG A 109 20.85 -1.40 -4.22
N GLY A 110 20.33 -0.40 -3.51
CA GLY A 110 20.83 0.97 -3.52
C GLY A 110 20.34 1.83 -4.69
N GLU A 111 19.55 1.27 -5.62
CA GLU A 111 18.99 2.01 -6.75
C GLU A 111 17.51 2.33 -6.51
N PRO A 112 17.06 3.58 -6.76
CA PRO A 112 15.66 3.95 -6.60
C PRO A 112 14.79 3.21 -7.62
N MET A 113 13.56 2.87 -7.22
CA MET A 113 12.56 2.21 -8.06
C MET A 113 11.31 3.09 -8.26
N PRO A 114 11.36 4.17 -9.06
CA PRO A 114 10.23 5.09 -9.23
C PRO A 114 8.93 4.43 -9.74
N ARG A 115 9.05 3.29 -10.44
CA ARG A 115 7.89 2.50 -10.89
C ARG A 115 7.04 1.99 -9.73
N TYR A 116 7.65 1.75 -8.57
CA TYR A 116 6.99 1.26 -7.35
C TYR A 116 6.90 2.35 -6.30
N THR A 117 6.71 3.62 -6.72
CA THR A 117 6.46 4.70 -5.76
C THR A 117 5.23 4.36 -4.91
N LEU A 118 5.41 4.44 -3.60
CA LEU A 118 4.36 4.27 -2.61
C LEU A 118 3.69 5.63 -2.44
N TYR A 119 2.38 5.71 -2.62
CA TYR A 119 1.58 6.91 -2.47
C TYR A 119 0.73 6.80 -1.21
N ASP A 120 0.53 7.94 -0.54
CA ASP A 120 -0.25 8.02 0.69
C ASP A 120 0.17 6.94 1.70
N LEU A 121 1.48 6.87 1.94
CA LEU A 121 2.13 5.92 2.84
C LEU A 121 1.86 6.30 4.29
N GLU A 122 1.10 5.47 4.97
CA GLU A 122 0.76 5.60 6.38
C GLU A 122 1.22 4.36 7.15
N GLY A 123 1.57 4.52 8.42
CA GLY A 123 1.79 3.38 9.28
C GLY A 123 1.89 3.71 10.76
N GLU A 124 1.58 2.72 11.58
CA GLU A 124 1.57 2.80 13.04
C GLU A 124 2.25 1.58 13.65
N LEU A 125 3.24 1.81 14.51
CA LEU A 125 3.76 0.81 15.42
C LEU A 125 3.09 0.97 16.79
N ASN A 126 2.31 -0.03 17.19
CA ASN A 126 1.64 -0.10 18.48
C ASN A 126 2.15 -1.31 19.30
N GLY A 127 3.16 -1.06 20.14
CA GLY A 127 3.82 -2.08 20.95
C GLY A 127 4.66 -3.03 20.10
N THR A 128 4.03 -4.09 19.59
CA THR A 128 4.67 -5.14 18.78
C THR A 128 4.02 -5.31 17.41
N LEU A 129 2.95 -4.56 17.14
CA LEU A 129 2.20 -4.65 15.89
C LEU A 129 2.55 -3.43 15.03
N LEU A 130 2.96 -3.66 13.78
CA LEU A 130 3.14 -2.63 12.78
C LEU A 130 2.10 -2.79 11.68
N GLU A 131 1.34 -1.72 11.50
CA GLU A 131 0.36 -1.54 10.45
C GLU A 131 0.93 -0.56 9.43
N VAL A 132 0.88 -0.90 8.14
CA VAL A 132 1.33 -0.02 7.06
C VAL A 132 0.35 -0.09 5.89
N GLU A 133 -0.04 1.06 5.39
CA GLU A 133 -0.94 1.20 4.23
C GLU A 133 -0.33 2.15 3.19
N PHE A 134 -0.56 1.89 1.90
CA PHE A 134 -0.23 2.79 0.80
C PHE A 134 -0.87 2.34 -0.51
N SER A 135 -0.88 3.21 -1.52
CA SER A 135 -1.15 2.81 -2.90
C SER A 135 0.14 2.63 -3.70
N CYS A 136 0.26 1.54 -4.46
CA CYS A 136 1.41 1.28 -5.35
C CYS A 136 0.91 0.62 -6.63
N ILE A 137 1.42 1.07 -7.79
CA ILE A 137 1.11 0.51 -9.12
C ILE A 137 -0.38 0.28 -9.43
N GLY A 138 -1.26 1.10 -8.85
CA GLY A 138 -2.71 1.02 -9.05
C GLY A 138 -3.46 0.15 -8.04
N TYR A 139 -2.79 -0.33 -7.01
CA TYR A 139 -3.38 -1.13 -5.94
C TYR A 139 -3.18 -0.48 -4.59
N ASP A 140 -4.18 -0.56 -3.73
CA ASP A 140 -4.04 -0.27 -2.30
C ASP A 140 -3.45 -1.49 -1.62
N VAL A 141 -2.43 -1.26 -0.79
CA VAL A 141 -1.65 -2.27 -0.08
C VAL A 141 -1.86 -2.06 1.41
N GLU A 142 -2.15 -3.15 2.13
CA GLU A 142 -2.19 -3.18 3.59
C GLU A 142 -1.26 -4.30 4.10
N TYR A 143 -0.38 -3.95 5.03
CA TYR A 143 0.51 -4.86 5.74
C TYR A 143 0.25 -4.80 7.24
N LEU A 144 0.05 -5.97 7.84
CA LEU A 144 -0.14 -6.16 9.27
C LEU A 144 0.89 -7.17 9.79
N GLY A 145 1.96 -6.66 10.43
CA GLY A 145 3.09 -7.45 10.90
C GLY A 145 3.25 -7.44 12.42
N ARG A 146 3.70 -8.57 13.00
CA ARG A 146 4.06 -8.66 14.43
C ARG A 146 5.57 -8.80 14.61
N PHE A 147 6.10 -8.13 15.64
CA PHE A 147 7.51 -8.12 16.05
C PHE A 147 7.72 -8.69 17.45
#